data_AF-A0A1V5S3P7-F1
#
_entry.id   AF-A0A1V5S3P7-F1
#
_cell.length_a   1.000
_cell.length_b   1.000
_cell.length_c   1.000
_cell.angle_alpha   90.00
_cell.angle_beta   90.00
_cell.angle_gamma   90.00
#
_symmetry.space_group_name_H-M   'P 1'
#
loop_
_entity.id
_entity.type
_entity.pdbx_description
1 polymer ?
#
loop_
_entity_poly.entity_id
_entity_poly.type
_entity_poly.pdbx_seq_one_letter_code
_entity_poly.pdbx_strand_id
1 'polypeptide(L)'
;MKNKKIIAAMIVTALITIIFSVILNTTALNYGSLTYEINNGKVTITGCDKEAAEVFIPEKIEGKPVAFLGYFAFKSCEKLTKIDVDSNNSYFSSYDGVLYNKDKTVLLRCPEGKSSVAVYNKV
;
A
#
# COMPACT_ATOMS: atom_id res chain seq x y z
N MET A 1 48.67 -23.84 10.45
CA MET A 1 47.99 -23.24 9.28
C MET A 1 46.57 -23.76 9.02
N LYS A 2 46.19 -24.95 9.53
CA LYS A 2 44.85 -25.56 9.34
C LYS A 2 43.72 -24.79 10.07
N ASN A 3 43.97 -24.29 11.28
CA ASN A 3 42.92 -23.70 12.13
C ASN A 3 42.51 -22.27 11.73
N LYS A 4 43.43 -21.45 11.21
CA LYS A 4 43.11 -20.09 10.73
C LYS A 4 42.25 -20.09 9.46
N LYS A 5 42.41 -21.09 8.59
CA LYS A 5 41.59 -21.25 7.37
C LYS A 5 40.15 -21.69 7.68
N ILE A 6 39.96 -22.50 8.74
CA ILE A 6 38.64 -22.97 9.18
C ILE A 6 37.85 -21.82 9.82
N ILE A 7 38.49 -20.99 10.66
CA ILE A 7 37.83 -19.82 11.28
C ILE A 7 37.46 -18.77 10.23
N ALA A 8 38.35 -18.51 9.26
CA ALA A 8 38.04 -17.60 8.15
C ALA A 8 36.88 -18.13 7.27
N ALA A 9 36.83 -19.43 6.99
CA ALA A 9 35.73 -20.04 6.24
C ALA A 9 34.39 -19.96 6.99
N MET A 10 34.37 -20.14 8.31
CA MET A 10 33.15 -19.99 9.14
C MET A 10 32.63 -18.56 9.22
N ILE A 11 33.52 -17.56 9.25
CA ILE A 11 33.14 -16.14 9.24
C ILE A 11 32.63 -15.74 7.85
N VAL A 12 33.26 -16.20 6.78
CA VAL A 12 32.84 -15.92 5.40
C VAL A 12 31.50 -16.58 5.09
N THR A 13 31.24 -17.81 5.54
CA THR A 13 29.93 -18.46 5.35
C THR A 13 28.82 -17.79 6.16
N ALA A 14 29.09 -17.35 7.39
CA ALA A 14 28.12 -16.60 8.21
C ALA A 14 27.78 -15.22 7.60
N LEU A 15 28.77 -14.53 7.01
CA LEU A 15 28.53 -13.26 6.32
C LEU A 15 27.73 -13.45 5.02
N ILE A 16 27.97 -14.53 4.27
CA ILE A 16 27.26 -14.84 3.02
C ILE A 16 25.79 -15.25 3.27
N THR A 17 25.47 -15.97 4.36
CA THR A 17 24.07 -16.32 4.70
C THR A 17 23.27 -15.13 5.22
N ILE A 18 23.92 -14.23 5.98
CA ILE A 18 23.32 -12.95 6.39
C ILE A 18 23.07 -12.07 5.16
N ILE A 19 23.95 -12.09 4.17
CA ILE A 19 23.77 -11.34 2.91
C ILE A 19 22.66 -11.97 2.05
N PHE A 20 22.57 -13.31 1.94
CA PHE A 20 21.54 -14.00 1.13
C PHE A 20 20.11 -13.86 1.67
N SER A 21 19.94 -13.67 2.99
CA SER A 21 18.63 -13.34 3.60
C SER A 21 18.18 -11.90 3.36
N VAL A 22 19.06 -11.02 2.86
CA VAL A 22 18.80 -9.61 2.56
C VAL A 22 18.62 -9.34 1.05
N ILE A 23 18.77 -10.35 0.18
CA ILE A 23 18.56 -10.20 -1.27
C ILE A 23 17.06 -10.31 -1.62
N LEU A 24 16.41 -9.14 -1.61
CA LEU A 24 15.26 -8.74 -2.44
C LEU A 24 14.05 -9.68 -2.48
N ASN A 25 13.36 -9.80 -1.35
CA ASN A 25 11.91 -9.81 -1.43
C ASN A 25 11.48 -8.37 -1.71
N THR A 26 11.05 -8.01 -2.93
CA THR A 26 10.30 -6.76 -3.12
C THR A 26 8.89 -7.00 -2.58
N THR A 27 8.76 -7.22 -1.28
CA THR A 27 7.45 -7.37 -0.67
C THR A 27 6.82 -6.00 -0.67
N ALA A 28 5.84 -5.79 -1.54
CA ALA A 28 4.87 -4.74 -1.35
C ALA A 28 4.46 -4.79 0.13
N LEU A 29 4.65 -3.68 0.84
CA LEU A 29 4.39 -3.65 2.27
C LEU A 29 2.88 -3.67 2.46
N ASN A 30 2.40 -4.46 3.42
CA ASN A 30 0.97 -4.62 3.64
C ASN A 30 0.50 -3.73 4.80
N TYR A 31 -0.64 -3.08 4.63
CA TYR A 31 -1.37 -2.38 5.68
C TYR A 31 -2.84 -2.80 5.58
N GLY A 32 -3.25 -3.75 6.41
CA GLY A 32 -4.55 -4.41 6.25
C GLY A 32 -4.68 -5.00 4.84
N SER A 33 -5.74 -4.62 4.14
CA SER A 33 -6.03 -5.03 2.76
C SER A 33 -5.37 -4.16 1.69
N LEU A 34 -4.45 -3.28 2.06
CA LEU A 34 -3.71 -2.43 1.12
C LEU A 34 -2.26 -2.88 1.01
N THR A 35 -1.69 -2.73 -0.19
CA THR A 35 -0.25 -2.72 -0.37
C THR A 35 0.25 -1.31 -0.62
N TYR A 36 1.47 -1.02 -0.16
CA TYR A 36 2.03 0.32 -0.23
C TYR A 36 3.54 0.33 -0.39
N GLU A 37 4.04 1.51 -0.77
CA GLU A 37 5.47 1.86 -0.80
C GLU A 37 5.69 3.21 -0.14
N ILE A 38 6.87 3.41 0.44
CA ILE A 38 7.29 4.69 1.01
C ILE A 38 8.41 5.26 0.16
N ASN A 39 8.17 6.42 -0.46
CA ASN A 39 9.14 7.15 -1.26
C ASN A 39 9.19 8.61 -0.80
N ASN A 40 10.39 9.14 -0.57
CA ASN A 40 10.60 10.54 -0.12
C ASN A 40 9.73 10.93 1.10
N GLY A 41 9.57 10.01 2.05
CA GLY A 41 8.82 10.23 3.29
C GLY A 41 7.30 10.30 3.12
N LYS A 42 6.75 9.89 1.97
CA LYS A 42 5.31 9.79 1.71
C LYS A 42 4.93 8.38 1.31
N VAL A 43 3.71 7.99 1.64
CA VAL A 43 3.16 6.67 1.31
C VAL A 43 2.36 6.75 0.01
N THR A 44 2.66 5.81 -0.89
CA THR A 44 1.90 5.52 -2.10
C THR A 44 1.18 4.19 -1.92
N ILE A 45 -0.15 4.18 -2.04
CA ILE A 45 -0.90 2.91 -2.11
C ILE A 45 -0.68 2.30 -3.49
N THR A 46 -0.18 1.07 -3.57
CA THR A 46 0.21 0.42 -4.83
C THR A 46 -0.69 -0.75 -5.22
N GLY A 47 -1.56 -1.19 -4.32
CA GLY A 47 -2.42 -2.35 -4.53
C GLY A 47 -3.46 -2.53 -3.43
N CYS A 48 -4.35 -3.50 -3.64
CA CYS A 48 -5.23 -4.05 -2.63
C CYS A 48 -5.24 -5.59 -2.68
N ASP A 49 -5.65 -6.20 -1.57
CA ASP A 49 -6.07 -7.59 -1.55
C ASP A 49 -7.26 -7.79 -2.48
N LYS A 50 -7.12 -8.71 -3.45
CA LYS A 50 -8.13 -9.00 -4.48
C LYS A 50 -9.39 -9.64 -3.91
N GLU A 51 -9.29 -10.22 -2.72
CA GLU A 51 -10.40 -10.85 -2.02
C GLU A 51 -11.17 -9.86 -1.13
N ALA A 52 -10.64 -8.65 -0.91
CA ALA A 52 -11.25 -7.67 -0.03
C ALA A 52 -12.51 -7.04 -0.64
N ALA A 53 -13.62 -7.08 0.11
CA ALA A 53 -14.85 -6.39 -0.23
C ALA A 53 -14.82 -4.89 0.13
N GLU A 54 -13.94 -4.51 1.06
CA GLU A 54 -13.75 -3.16 1.57
C GLU A 54 -12.27 -2.90 1.87
N VAL A 55 -11.82 -1.68 1.62
CA VAL A 55 -10.49 -1.20 2.03
C VAL A 55 -10.59 0.14 2.76
N PHE A 56 -9.66 0.38 3.67
CA PHE A 56 -9.56 1.63 4.43
C PHE A 56 -8.21 2.30 4.21
N ILE A 57 -8.23 3.53 3.70
CA ILE A 57 -7.04 4.37 3.49
C ILE A 57 -6.85 5.27 4.73
N PRO A 58 -5.83 5.03 5.58
CA PRO A 58 -5.62 5.83 6.78
C PRO A 58 -5.02 7.22 6.47
N GLU A 59 -4.93 8.09 7.47
CA GLU A 59 -4.16 9.34 7.37
C GLU A 59 -2.67 9.05 7.13
N LYS A 60 -2.13 8.10 7.89
CA LYS A 60 -0.71 7.74 7.92
C LYS A 60 -0.50 6.24 7.95
N ILE A 61 0.59 5.80 7.34
CA ILE A 61 1.16 4.46 7.51
C ILE A 61 2.61 4.66 7.95
N GLU A 62 3.01 3.99 9.03
CA GLU A 62 4.35 4.13 9.65
C GLU A 62 4.73 5.59 9.97
N GLY A 63 3.74 6.39 10.39
CA GLY A 63 3.92 7.80 10.69
C GLY A 63 4.14 8.70 9.45
N LYS A 64 4.08 8.15 8.24
CA LYS A 64 4.19 8.88 6.97
C LYS A 64 2.81 9.11 6.37
N PRO A 65 2.52 10.29 5.79
CA PRO A 65 1.21 10.58 5.23
C PRO A 65 0.93 9.72 3.98
N VAL A 66 -0.29 9.20 3.88
CA VAL A 66 -0.77 8.55 2.66
C VAL A 66 -1.22 9.62 1.68
N ALA A 67 -0.42 9.80 0.63
CA ALA A 67 -0.49 10.98 -0.22
C ALA A 67 -0.66 10.66 -1.71
N PHE A 68 -0.35 9.42 -2.13
CA PHE A 68 -0.36 9.03 -3.53
C PHE A 68 -1.08 7.70 -3.75
N LEU A 69 -1.57 7.54 -4.97
CA LEU A 69 -2.11 6.30 -5.49
C LEU A 69 -1.24 5.87 -6.67
N GLY A 70 -0.80 4.62 -6.67
CA GLY A 70 -0.22 3.98 -7.83
C GLY A 70 -1.26 3.87 -8.94
N TYR A 71 -0.80 3.93 -10.19
CA TYR A 71 -1.68 3.92 -11.36
C TYR A 71 -2.62 2.70 -11.42
N PHE A 72 -2.19 1.58 -10.83
CA PHE A 72 -2.96 0.33 -10.77
C PHE A 72 -3.38 -0.07 -9.34
N ALA A 73 -3.37 0.86 -8.38
CA ALA A 73 -3.54 0.57 -6.96
C ALA A 73 -4.81 -0.22 -6.61
N PHE A 74 -5.88 -0.05 -7.40
CA PHE A 74 -7.14 -0.77 -7.18
C PHE A 74 -7.57 -1.57 -8.41
N LYS A 75 -6.66 -1.82 -9.36
CA LYS A 75 -6.96 -2.59 -10.57
C LYS A 75 -7.13 -4.06 -10.21
N SER A 76 -8.18 -4.70 -10.72
CA SER A 76 -8.46 -6.13 -10.51
C SER A 76 -8.81 -6.52 -9.07
N CYS A 77 -9.16 -5.56 -8.21
CA CYS A 77 -9.86 -5.84 -6.96
C CYS A 77 -11.37 -5.91 -7.26
N GLU A 78 -11.77 -6.93 -8.02
CA GLU A 78 -13.12 -7.08 -8.60
C GLU A 78 -14.20 -7.22 -7.53
N LYS A 79 -13.85 -7.76 -6.36
CA LYS A 79 -14.76 -7.92 -5.23
C LYS A 79 -14.92 -6.63 -4.41
N LEU A 80 -14.09 -5.63 -4.65
CA LEU A 80 -14.09 -4.40 -3.88
C LEU A 80 -15.36 -3.59 -4.18
N THR A 81 -16.14 -3.34 -3.14
CA THR A 81 -17.39 -2.56 -3.22
C THR A 81 -17.29 -1.21 -2.51
N LYS A 82 -16.27 -1.03 -1.66
CA LYS A 82 -16.14 0.15 -0.81
C LYS A 82 -14.67 0.52 -0.57
N ILE A 83 -14.35 1.78 -0.77
CA ILE A 83 -13.08 2.40 -0.38
C ILE A 83 -13.42 3.49 0.64
N ASP A 84 -13.07 3.28 1.90
CA ASP A 84 -13.17 4.30 2.94
C ASP A 84 -11.83 5.01 3.13
N VAL A 85 -11.91 6.25 3.60
CA VAL A 85 -10.73 7.10 3.84
C VAL A 85 -10.88 7.75 5.20
N ASP A 86 -9.81 7.73 5.99
CA ASP A 86 -9.75 8.47 7.25
C ASP A 86 -10.08 9.95 7.03
N SER A 87 -10.96 10.49 7.86
CA SER A 87 -11.38 11.90 7.81
C SER A 87 -10.21 12.89 7.88
N ASN A 88 -9.12 12.53 8.54
CA ASN A 88 -7.91 13.34 8.71
C ASN A 88 -6.93 13.21 7.54
N ASN A 89 -7.12 12.25 6.63
CA ASN A 89 -6.27 12.14 5.44
C ASN A 89 -6.33 13.46 4.65
N SER A 90 -5.17 14.06 4.37
CA SER A 90 -5.09 15.39 3.76
C SER A 90 -5.19 15.40 2.23
N TYR A 91 -5.17 14.23 1.59
CA TYR A 91 -5.04 14.09 0.13
C TYR A 91 -6.28 13.47 -0.51
N PHE A 92 -6.93 12.56 0.21
CA PHE A 92 -8.05 11.78 -0.28
C PHE A 92 -9.28 11.96 0.60
N SER A 93 -10.43 11.60 0.03
CA SER A 93 -11.65 11.41 0.81
C SER A 93 -12.53 10.36 0.15
N SER A 94 -13.48 9.82 0.92
CA SER A 94 -14.51 8.92 0.40
C SER A 94 -15.88 9.58 0.45
N TYR A 95 -16.72 9.23 -0.51
CA TYR A 95 -18.16 9.50 -0.47
C TYR A 95 -18.89 8.32 -1.13
N ASP A 96 -19.89 7.76 -0.44
CA ASP A 96 -20.58 6.55 -0.86
C ASP A 96 -19.61 5.39 -1.21
N GLY A 97 -18.52 5.24 -0.47
CA GLY A 97 -17.52 4.19 -0.72
C GLY A 97 -16.71 4.36 -2.01
N VAL A 98 -16.80 5.52 -2.67
CA VAL A 98 -16.01 5.88 -3.85
C VAL A 98 -14.90 6.84 -3.45
N LEU A 99 -13.72 6.64 -4.01
CA LEU A 99 -12.53 7.42 -3.71
C LEU A 99 -12.48 8.70 -4.53
N TYR A 100 -12.31 9.82 -3.83
CA TYR A 100 -12.12 11.16 -4.40
C TYR A 100 -10.80 11.77 -3.92
N ASN A 101 -10.40 12.86 -4.56
CA ASN A 101 -9.47 13.79 -3.94
C ASN A 101 -10.07 14.40 -2.65
N LYS A 102 -9.26 15.07 -1.84
CA LYS A 102 -9.70 15.62 -0.54
C LYS A 102 -10.94 16.49 -0.65
N ASP A 103 -10.98 17.36 -1.65
CA ASP A 103 -12.05 18.34 -1.85
C ASP A 103 -13.29 17.78 -2.55
N LYS A 104 -13.28 16.50 -2.93
CA LYS A 104 -14.35 15.82 -3.69
C LYS A 104 -14.71 16.50 -5.02
N THR A 105 -13.72 17.13 -5.65
CA THR A 105 -13.86 17.72 -6.99
C THR A 105 -13.45 16.77 -8.11
N VAL A 106 -12.72 15.69 -7.78
CA VAL A 106 -12.26 14.67 -8.73
C VAL A 106 -12.55 13.29 -8.18
N LEU A 107 -13.30 12.49 -8.93
CA LEU A 107 -13.49 11.06 -8.67
C LEU A 107 -12.22 10.34 -9.13
N LEU A 108 -11.51 9.73 -8.19
CA LEU A 108 -10.24 9.03 -8.45
C LEU A 108 -10.48 7.54 -8.73
N ARG A 109 -11.40 6.90 -8.00
CA ARG A 109 -11.68 5.47 -8.19
C ARG A 109 -13.08 5.08 -7.73
N CYS A 110 -13.86 4.49 -8.65
CA CYS A 110 -14.99 3.63 -8.32
C CYS A 110 -14.50 2.20 -8.07
N PRO A 111 -14.90 1.55 -6.98
CA PRO A 111 -14.66 0.11 -6.78
C PRO A 111 -15.30 -0.73 -7.89
N GLU A 112 -14.60 -1.75 -8.39
CA GLU A 112 -15.06 -2.56 -9.53
C GLU A 112 -16.32 -3.39 -9.20
N GLY A 113 -16.46 -3.83 -7.95
CA GLY A 113 -17.62 -4.59 -7.48
C GLY A 113 -18.84 -3.73 -7.10
N LYS A 114 -18.74 -2.40 -7.16
CA LYS A 114 -19.85 -1.50 -6.79
C LYS A 114 -20.80 -1.30 -7.98
N SER A 115 -22.06 -1.68 -7.81
CA SER A 115 -23.07 -1.67 -8.88
C SER A 115 -23.77 -0.33 -9.11
N SER A 116 -23.78 0.56 -8.12
CA SER A 116 -24.35 1.91 -8.22
C SER A 116 -23.62 2.86 -7.27
N VAL A 117 -23.52 4.14 -7.66
CA VAL A 117 -22.85 5.18 -6.87
C VAL A 117 -23.68 6.46 -6.84
N ALA A 118 -23.80 7.05 -5.65
CA ALA A 118 -24.19 8.44 -5.47
C ALA A 118 -22.96 9.34 -5.73
N VAL A 119 -23.04 10.18 -6.76
CA VAL A 119 -21.98 11.15 -7.04
C VAL A 119 -22.08 12.30 -6.03
N TYR A 120 -20.95 12.67 -5.44
CA TYR A 120 -20.93 13.83 -4.54
C TYR A 120 -21.30 15.09 -5.32
N ASN A 121 -22.30 15.81 -4.81
CA ASN A 121 -22.70 17.12 -5.33
C ASN A 121 -22.65 18.13 -4.19
N LYS A 122 -21.80 19.15 -4.32
CA LYS A 122 -21.71 20.24 -3.37
C LYS A 122 -22.81 21.25 -3.69
N VAL A 123 -23.97 21.07 -3.04
CA VAL A 123 -25.09 22.01 -3.08
C VAL A 123 -24.76 23.26 -2.27
#